data_AF-A0A125A0D0-F1
#
_entry.id   AF-A0A125A0D0-F1
#
_cell.length_a   1.000
_cell.length_b   1.000
_cell.length_c   1.000
_cell.angle_alpha   90.00
_cell.angle_beta   90.00
_cell.angle_gamma   90.00
#
_symmetry.space_group_name_H-M   'P 1'
#
loop_
_entity.id
_entity.type
_entity.pdbx_description
1 polymer ?
#
loop_
_entity_poly.entity_id
_entity_poly.type
_entity_poly.pdbx_seq_one_letter_code
_entity_poly.pdbx_strand_id
1 'polypeptide(L)'
;MSTFHEQAMSFVYQQVLHRLLGLFNRHERVALQLLIQRLLVAAGGIERIGHFRVMVVHEGGKESAYTLAFLRAAQLSISARAPDTFILRLVVLRQPRLTPSVMTRFQSQCNELFLYDDGRVELLHVDESGAQILNRHTQLNERPPELNRMQVLMSGHLSQGQARVTFLYADLLSRAKLFRTACLWGSPVSALIDRRPPQHLGEYAQWMLRVAEHLGYVRPTGYGNAIAEAVHVCTTLDDDFKYLLCQQPPAGEAYQPMTGSGMAIINVFDCLSHETEVLSSPALLFTEGPWPAQTFNIEEPQVAVILIAAHVQGVRSHYQTGNDYCTGVCHYLQNISAENALNERYKGQLTKLICATFNTPKRIQKLRLQMEQYLNDIHGLTNEQLNCLIESPFVEQGAGLVAFLQRHYPDKLQWANDLHHALGAHDEACARHSAWLQSISGLPLGSLQVLYTMRKVDCVAGQSLIDLMCTHDPHKGVP
;
A
#
# COMPACT_ATOMS: atom_id res chain seq x y z
N MET A 1 -29.79 22.39 -12.55
CA MET A 1 -28.81 23.47 -12.28
C MET A 1 -29.13 24.63 -13.22
N SER A 2 -28.85 25.89 -12.86
CA SER A 2 -29.12 27.03 -13.74
C SER A 2 -28.03 27.14 -14.83
N THR A 3 -28.39 27.65 -16.01
CA THR A 3 -27.45 27.89 -17.12
C THR A 3 -26.25 28.76 -16.71
N PHE A 4 -26.45 29.68 -15.76
CA PHE A 4 -25.39 30.50 -15.16
C PHE A 4 -24.37 29.69 -14.36
N HIS A 5 -24.82 28.64 -13.65
CA HIS A 5 -23.92 27.78 -12.88
C HIS A 5 -23.02 26.96 -13.80
N GLU A 6 -23.58 26.40 -14.88
CA GLU A 6 -22.81 25.64 -15.88
C GLU A 6 -21.77 26.52 -16.59
N GLN A 7 -22.14 27.75 -16.97
CA GLN A 7 -21.19 28.71 -17.55
C GLN A 7 -20.09 29.08 -16.56
N ALA A 8 -20.42 29.36 -15.29
CA ALA A 8 -19.44 29.69 -14.26
C ALA A 8 -18.44 28.53 -14.04
N MET A 9 -18.94 27.28 -13.97
CA MET A 9 -18.08 26.11 -13.82
C MET A 9 -17.18 25.89 -15.03
N SER A 10 -17.68 26.11 -16.25
CA SER A 10 -16.85 26.07 -17.46
C SER A 10 -15.67 27.04 -17.40
N PHE A 11 -15.86 28.27 -16.91
CA PHE A 11 -14.76 29.22 -16.73
C PHE A 11 -13.74 28.74 -15.70
N VAL A 12 -14.21 28.21 -14.57
CA VAL A 12 -13.33 27.64 -13.53
C VAL A 12 -12.47 26.51 -14.11
N TYR A 13 -13.08 25.59 -14.85
CA TYR A 13 -12.36 24.48 -15.48
C TYR A 13 -11.32 24.97 -16.51
N GLN A 14 -11.63 25.99 -17.30
CA GLN A 14 -10.67 26.61 -18.21
C GLN A 14 -9.47 27.23 -17.46
N GLN A 15 -9.72 27.88 -16.32
CA GLN A 15 -8.64 28.42 -15.48
C GLN A 15 -7.75 27.32 -14.90
N VAL A 16 -8.33 26.23 -14.42
CA VAL A 16 -7.59 25.06 -13.93
C VAL A 16 -6.72 24.48 -15.04
N LEU A 17 -7.28 24.27 -16.24
CA LEU A 17 -6.54 23.79 -17.39
C LEU A 17 -5.39 24.73 -17.77
N HIS A 18 -5.65 26.04 -17.83
CA HIS A 18 -4.62 27.03 -18.17
C HIS A 18 -3.46 27.02 -17.17
N ARG A 19 -3.77 26.90 -15.87
CA ARG A 19 -2.75 26.77 -14.81
C ARG A 19 -1.92 25.50 -15.00
N LEU A 20 -2.56 24.34 -15.17
CA LEU A 20 -1.86 23.07 -15.37
C LEU A 20 -0.94 23.12 -16.61
N LEU A 21 -1.43 23.63 -17.74
CA LEU A 21 -0.63 23.76 -18.96
C LEU A 21 0.53 24.77 -18.81
N GLY A 22 0.37 25.80 -17.98
CA GLY A 22 1.44 26.74 -17.65
C GLY A 22 2.52 26.16 -16.74
N LEU A 23 2.17 25.16 -15.91
CA LEU A 23 3.10 24.45 -15.04
C LEU A 23 3.84 23.32 -15.77
N PHE A 24 3.26 22.80 -16.84
CA PHE A 24 3.87 21.76 -17.65
C PHE A 24 4.96 22.30 -18.59
N ASN A 25 6.13 21.68 -18.51
CA ASN A 25 7.23 21.87 -19.45
C ASN A 25 6.85 21.36 -20.86
N ARG A 26 7.77 21.52 -21.82
CA ARG A 26 7.51 21.13 -23.21
C ARG A 26 7.22 19.64 -23.36
N HIS A 27 8.00 18.78 -22.70
CA HIS A 27 7.88 17.32 -22.77
C HIS A 27 6.56 16.85 -22.13
N GLU A 28 6.20 17.41 -20.97
CA GLU A 28 4.93 17.14 -20.30
C GLU A 28 3.73 17.50 -21.18
N ARG A 29 3.78 18.63 -21.91
CA ARG A 29 2.72 19.01 -22.85
C ARG A 29 2.61 18.06 -24.06
N VAL A 30 3.72 17.53 -24.55
CA VAL A 30 3.74 16.50 -25.61
C VAL A 30 3.17 15.18 -25.11
N ALA A 31 3.62 14.73 -23.94
CA ALA A 31 3.10 13.54 -23.27
C ALA A 31 1.59 13.66 -22.98
N LEU A 32 1.09 14.87 -22.71
CA LEU A 32 -0.33 15.11 -22.49
C LEU A 32 -1.14 14.87 -23.77
N GLN A 33 -0.63 15.29 -24.92
CA GLN A 33 -1.28 14.99 -26.21
C GLN A 33 -1.29 13.49 -26.49
N LEU A 34 -0.21 12.78 -26.16
CA LEU A 34 -0.14 11.32 -26.29
C LEU A 34 -1.18 10.62 -25.41
N LEU A 35 -1.34 11.06 -24.16
CA LEU A 35 -2.38 10.54 -23.27
C LEU A 35 -3.78 10.80 -23.83
N ILE A 36 -4.07 12.02 -24.29
CA ILE A 36 -5.36 12.36 -24.91
C ILE A 36 -5.64 11.44 -26.11
N GLN A 37 -4.66 11.22 -26.98
CA GLN A 37 -4.80 10.33 -28.12
C GLN A 37 -5.10 8.89 -27.69
N ARG A 38 -4.39 8.36 -26.68
CA ARG A 38 -4.64 7.01 -26.14
C ARG A 38 -6.05 6.86 -25.58
N LEU A 39 -6.52 7.85 -24.83
CA LEU A 39 -7.86 7.86 -24.27
C LEU A 39 -8.92 7.85 -25.38
N LEU A 40 -8.75 8.67 -26.42
CA LEU A 40 -9.67 8.72 -27.57
C LEU A 40 -9.69 7.40 -28.34
N VAL A 41 -8.52 6.81 -28.60
CA VAL A 41 -8.42 5.52 -29.30
C VAL A 41 -9.07 4.41 -28.47
N ALA A 42 -8.78 4.34 -27.17
CA ALA A 42 -9.36 3.32 -26.28
C ALA A 42 -10.88 3.46 -26.14
N ALA A 43 -11.41 4.70 -26.17
CA ALA A 43 -12.85 4.95 -26.18
C ALA A 43 -13.53 4.57 -27.52
N GLY A 44 -12.76 4.37 -28.59
CA GLY A 44 -13.30 4.16 -29.94
C GLY A 44 -13.70 5.47 -30.64
N GLY A 45 -13.06 6.58 -30.30
CA GLY A 45 -13.25 7.90 -30.90
C GLY A 45 -13.88 8.94 -29.96
N ILE A 46 -13.86 10.19 -30.40
CA ILE A 46 -14.37 11.34 -29.62
C ILE A 46 -15.87 11.23 -29.35
N GLU A 47 -16.64 10.65 -30.26
CA GLU A 47 -18.10 10.49 -30.13
C GLU A 47 -18.51 9.54 -29.00
N ARG A 48 -17.60 8.62 -28.62
CA ARG A 48 -17.85 7.61 -27.58
C ARG A 48 -17.25 7.98 -26.22
N ILE A 49 -16.44 9.03 -26.16
CA ILE A 49 -15.67 9.34 -24.95
C ILE A 49 -16.54 9.73 -23.75
N GLY A 50 -17.73 10.31 -23.98
CA GLY A 50 -18.65 10.71 -22.90
C GLY A 50 -19.12 9.57 -22.00
N HIS A 51 -19.14 8.34 -22.52
CA HIS A 51 -19.50 7.13 -21.77
C HIS A 51 -18.28 6.34 -21.28
N PHE A 52 -17.07 6.77 -21.68
CA PHE A 52 -15.84 6.08 -21.36
C PHE A 52 -15.44 6.40 -19.93
N ARG A 53 -15.39 5.37 -19.08
CA ARG A 53 -15.05 5.53 -17.66
C ARG A 53 -13.61 5.10 -17.39
N VAL A 54 -12.81 6.06 -16.96
CA VAL A 54 -11.38 5.91 -16.70
C VAL A 54 -11.17 5.89 -15.20
N MET A 55 -10.69 4.77 -14.67
CA MET A 55 -10.40 4.63 -13.25
C MET A 55 -8.90 4.81 -12.98
N VAL A 56 -8.59 5.54 -11.91
CA VAL A 56 -7.24 5.66 -11.35
C VAL A 56 -7.29 5.44 -9.85
N VAL A 57 -6.38 4.60 -9.34
CA VAL A 57 -6.22 4.38 -7.90
C VAL A 57 -5.20 5.37 -7.35
N HIS A 58 -5.58 6.11 -6.33
CA HIS A 58 -4.77 7.14 -5.71
C HIS A 58 -4.25 6.70 -4.34
N GLU A 59 -2.96 6.37 -4.28
CA GLU A 59 -2.31 5.86 -3.06
C GLU A 59 -1.87 6.96 -2.07
N GLY A 60 -2.15 8.24 -2.39
CA GLY A 60 -1.82 9.37 -1.50
C GLY A 60 -0.38 9.91 -1.63
N GLY A 61 0.42 9.33 -2.53
CA GLY A 61 1.78 9.77 -2.81
C GLY A 61 1.92 10.72 -4.00
N LYS A 62 3.10 11.32 -4.15
CA LYS A 62 3.42 12.34 -5.17
C LYS A 62 3.27 11.81 -6.59
N GLU A 63 3.69 10.58 -6.84
CA GLU A 63 3.51 9.98 -8.18
C GLU A 63 2.01 9.86 -8.53
N SER A 64 1.13 9.65 -7.53
CA SER A 64 -0.32 9.54 -7.74
C SER A 64 -0.93 10.91 -8.00
N ALA A 65 -0.50 11.91 -7.24
CA ALA A 65 -0.92 13.29 -7.40
C ALA A 65 -0.54 13.85 -8.77
N TYR A 66 0.68 13.54 -9.23
CA TYR A 66 1.16 13.95 -10.54
C TYR A 66 0.37 13.28 -11.68
N THR A 67 0.11 11.97 -11.56
CA THR A 67 -0.77 11.23 -12.50
C THR A 67 -2.16 11.86 -12.56
N LEU A 68 -2.72 12.22 -11.40
CA LEU A 68 -4.04 12.86 -11.30
C LEU A 68 -4.06 14.24 -11.97
N ALA A 69 -3.06 15.07 -11.76
CA ALA A 69 -2.92 16.35 -12.45
C ALA A 69 -2.89 16.18 -13.97
N PHE A 70 -2.19 15.15 -14.46
CA PHE A 70 -2.08 14.83 -15.88
C PHE A 70 -3.41 14.36 -16.48
N LEU A 71 -4.12 13.46 -15.78
CA LEU A 71 -5.45 12.99 -16.18
C LEU A 71 -6.47 14.13 -16.17
N ARG A 72 -6.41 15.02 -15.17
CA ARG A 72 -7.28 16.19 -15.10
C ARG A 72 -7.02 17.14 -16.26
N ALA A 73 -5.76 17.41 -16.59
CA ALA A 73 -5.41 18.21 -17.76
C ALA A 73 -5.92 17.57 -19.06
N ALA A 74 -5.86 16.25 -19.19
CA ALA A 74 -6.37 15.54 -20.37
C ALA A 74 -7.91 15.66 -20.46
N GLN A 75 -8.61 15.43 -19.35
CA GLN A 75 -10.06 15.53 -19.26
C GLN A 75 -10.56 16.92 -19.68
N LEU A 76 -9.94 17.97 -19.13
CA LEU A 76 -10.30 19.35 -19.40
C LEU A 76 -9.89 19.80 -20.81
N SER A 77 -8.77 19.30 -21.34
CA SER A 77 -8.35 19.57 -22.72
C SER A 77 -9.34 19.01 -23.75
N ILE A 78 -9.87 17.81 -23.50
CA ILE A 78 -10.89 17.19 -24.35
C ILE A 78 -12.20 17.98 -24.25
N SER A 79 -12.63 18.30 -23.04
CA SER A 79 -13.83 19.10 -22.79
C SER A 79 -13.79 20.51 -23.40
N ALA A 80 -12.60 21.07 -23.64
CA ALA A 80 -12.46 22.37 -24.30
C ALA A 80 -12.67 22.31 -25.82
N ARG A 81 -12.65 21.10 -26.41
CA ARG A 81 -12.68 20.88 -27.88
C ARG A 81 -13.85 20.00 -28.33
N ALA A 82 -14.58 19.41 -27.39
CA ALA A 82 -15.68 18.48 -27.64
C ALA A 82 -16.80 18.69 -26.60
N PRO A 83 -18.06 18.36 -26.94
CA PRO A 83 -19.19 18.52 -26.03
C PRO A 83 -19.04 17.65 -24.76
N ASP A 84 -18.46 16.45 -24.93
CA ASP A 84 -18.28 15.49 -23.85
C ASP A 84 -16.80 15.13 -23.64
N THR A 85 -16.51 14.62 -22.45
CA THR A 85 -15.21 14.05 -22.07
C THR A 85 -15.44 12.81 -21.22
N PHE A 86 -14.39 12.04 -20.98
CA PHE A 86 -14.48 10.81 -20.20
C PHE A 86 -14.85 11.06 -18.74
N ILE A 87 -15.46 10.06 -18.12
CA ILE A 87 -15.78 10.05 -16.69
C ILE A 87 -14.54 9.59 -15.93
N LEU A 88 -14.02 10.45 -15.06
CA LEU A 88 -12.85 10.15 -14.24
C LEU A 88 -13.28 9.55 -12.90
N ARG A 89 -13.02 8.26 -12.68
CA ARG A 89 -13.21 7.61 -11.38
C ARG A 89 -11.91 7.61 -10.59
N LEU A 90 -11.83 8.44 -9.57
CA LEU A 90 -10.70 8.52 -8.64
C LEU A 90 -11.01 7.69 -7.40
N VAL A 91 -10.18 6.68 -7.13
CA VAL A 91 -10.42 5.71 -6.07
C VAL A 91 -9.31 5.77 -5.02
N VAL A 92 -9.68 5.94 -3.76
CA VAL A 92 -8.79 5.78 -2.61
C VAL A 92 -9.17 4.48 -1.89
N LEU A 93 -8.27 3.51 -1.91
CA LEU A 93 -8.46 2.25 -1.19
C LEU A 93 -8.02 2.43 0.27
N ARG A 94 -8.82 1.91 1.22
CA ARG A 94 -8.50 1.99 2.65
C ARG A 94 -7.31 1.11 2.99
N GLN A 95 -6.25 1.73 3.49
CA GLN A 95 -5.00 1.07 3.87
C GLN A 95 -4.43 1.69 5.15
N PRO A 96 -3.60 0.96 5.91
CA PRO A 96 -2.96 1.51 7.12
C PRO A 96 -2.15 2.78 6.84
N ARG A 97 -1.49 2.87 5.68
CA ARG A 97 -0.66 4.02 5.28
C ARG A 97 -1.46 5.24 4.81
N LEU A 98 -2.78 5.12 4.64
CA LEU A 98 -3.65 6.26 4.39
C LEU A 98 -3.91 6.96 5.73
N THR A 99 -2.96 7.75 6.20
CA THR A 99 -3.04 8.52 7.45
C THR A 99 -3.96 9.74 7.29
N PRO A 100 -4.41 10.37 8.39
CA PRO A 100 -5.11 11.65 8.31
C PRO A 100 -4.34 12.73 7.54
N SER A 101 -3.01 12.80 7.69
CA SER A 101 -2.16 13.75 6.95
C SER A 101 -2.11 13.44 5.45
N VAL A 102 -2.01 12.17 5.06
CA VAL A 102 -2.09 11.73 3.66
C VAL A 102 -3.46 12.06 3.07
N MET A 103 -4.55 11.82 3.81
CA MET A 103 -5.90 12.15 3.36
C MET A 103 -6.08 13.66 3.20
N THR A 104 -5.54 14.47 4.11
CA THR A 104 -5.59 15.94 4.03
C THR A 104 -4.89 16.44 2.77
N ARG A 105 -3.72 15.87 2.42
CA ARG A 105 -3.03 16.15 1.15
C ARG A 105 -3.90 15.79 -0.05
N PHE A 106 -4.48 14.60 -0.05
CA PHE A 106 -5.38 14.16 -1.12
C PHE A 106 -6.58 15.11 -1.29
N GLN A 107 -7.20 15.54 -0.19
CA GLN A 107 -8.32 16.48 -0.22
C GLN A 107 -7.88 17.85 -0.78
N SER A 108 -6.69 18.33 -0.41
CA SER A 108 -6.10 19.54 -1.00
C SER A 108 -5.92 19.41 -2.51
N GLN A 109 -5.37 18.28 -2.98
CA GLN A 109 -5.19 18.00 -4.41
C GLN A 109 -6.55 18.03 -5.15
N CYS A 110 -7.58 17.41 -4.57
CA CYS A 110 -8.92 17.40 -5.15
C CYS A 110 -9.55 18.80 -5.21
N ASN A 111 -9.30 19.65 -4.22
CA ASN A 111 -9.76 21.03 -4.20
C ASN A 111 -9.07 21.87 -5.28
N GLU A 112 -7.73 21.82 -5.37
CA GLU A 112 -6.96 22.59 -6.36
C GLU A 112 -7.30 22.20 -7.81
N LEU A 113 -7.63 20.93 -8.03
CA LEU A 113 -8.04 20.40 -9.33
C LEU A 113 -9.54 20.53 -9.61
N PHE A 114 -10.31 21.14 -8.70
CA PHE A 114 -11.77 21.31 -8.77
C PHE A 114 -12.49 20.00 -9.12
N LEU A 115 -12.18 18.93 -8.39
CA LEU A 115 -12.74 17.59 -8.63
C LEU A 115 -14.12 17.40 -8.00
N TYR A 116 -14.34 17.97 -6.81
CA TYR A 116 -15.61 17.80 -6.07
C TYR A 116 -16.82 18.40 -6.80
N ASP A 117 -16.60 19.45 -7.58
CA ASP A 117 -17.67 20.21 -8.23
C ASP A 117 -17.84 19.84 -9.71
N ASP A 118 -17.15 18.81 -10.21
CA ASP A 118 -17.27 18.34 -11.60
C ASP A 118 -18.07 17.04 -11.65
N GLY A 119 -19.28 17.11 -12.22
CA GLY A 119 -20.19 15.97 -12.34
C GLY A 119 -19.66 14.82 -13.22
N ARG A 120 -18.53 15.01 -13.89
CA ARG A 120 -17.83 13.97 -14.68
C ARG A 120 -16.71 13.30 -13.88
N VAL A 121 -16.60 13.59 -12.59
CA VAL A 121 -15.64 12.99 -11.68
C VAL A 121 -16.38 12.21 -10.59
N GLU A 122 -16.01 10.94 -10.45
CA GLU A 122 -16.49 10.06 -9.39
C GLU A 122 -15.37 9.89 -8.36
N LEU A 123 -15.51 10.50 -7.18
CA LEU A 123 -14.55 10.39 -6.08
C LEU A 123 -15.00 9.31 -5.10
N LEU A 124 -14.23 8.23 -4.97
CA LEU A 124 -14.60 7.07 -4.16
C LEU A 124 -13.56 6.78 -3.06
N HIS A 125 -14.05 6.53 -1.85
CA HIS A 125 -13.32 5.83 -0.80
C HIS A 125 -13.84 4.39 -0.72
N VAL A 126 -12.96 3.41 -0.67
CA VAL A 126 -13.35 2.00 -0.63
C VAL A 126 -12.66 1.29 0.51
N ASP A 127 -13.45 0.72 1.41
CA ASP A 127 -12.99 -0.10 2.53
C ASP A 127 -13.71 -1.45 2.56
N GLU A 128 -13.50 -2.23 3.63
CA GLU A 128 -14.13 -3.54 3.79
C GLU A 128 -15.66 -3.46 3.95
N SER A 129 -16.22 -2.29 4.29
CA SER A 129 -17.68 -2.08 4.35
C SER A 129 -18.29 -1.74 2.99
N GLY A 130 -17.48 -1.42 1.98
CA GLY A 130 -17.90 -1.12 0.63
C GLY A 130 -17.30 0.17 0.07
N ALA A 131 -17.89 0.67 -1.02
CA ALA A 131 -17.51 1.93 -1.64
C ALA A 131 -18.46 3.07 -1.19
N GLN A 132 -17.88 4.24 -0.96
CA GLN A 132 -18.58 5.46 -0.57
C GLN A 132 -18.08 6.65 -1.37
N ILE A 133 -18.97 7.61 -1.65
CA ILE A 133 -18.59 8.86 -2.31
C ILE A 133 -17.78 9.71 -1.33
N LEU A 134 -16.58 10.13 -1.76
CA LEU A 134 -15.71 10.99 -0.99
C LEU A 134 -16.10 12.46 -1.21
N ASN A 135 -16.40 13.14 -0.12
CA ASN A 135 -16.76 14.55 -0.08
C ASN A 135 -15.68 15.34 0.66
N ARG A 136 -15.73 16.68 0.57
CA ARG A 136 -14.78 17.59 1.24
C ARG A 136 -14.69 17.39 2.77
N HIS A 137 -15.72 16.83 3.38
CA HIS A 137 -15.83 16.62 4.82
C HIS A 137 -15.65 15.16 5.25
N THR A 138 -15.28 14.26 4.32
CA THR A 138 -15.05 12.85 4.67
C THR A 138 -13.89 12.77 5.65
N GLN A 139 -14.18 12.31 6.87
CA GLN A 139 -13.19 12.05 7.90
C GLN A 139 -12.73 10.60 7.81
N LEU A 140 -11.45 10.37 8.08
CA LEU A 140 -10.90 9.02 8.18
C LEU A 140 -10.97 8.56 9.63
N ASN A 141 -11.34 7.30 9.87
CA ASN A 141 -11.22 6.70 11.20
C ASN A 141 -9.76 6.73 11.66
N GLU A 142 -9.52 7.33 12.83
CA GLU A 142 -8.18 7.54 13.39
C GLU A 142 -7.50 6.22 13.82
N ARG A 143 -8.28 5.22 14.24
CA ARG A 143 -7.73 3.96 14.73
C ARG A 143 -7.67 2.89 13.63
N PRO A 144 -6.56 2.15 13.53
CA PRO A 144 -6.49 0.99 12.66
C PRO A 144 -7.48 -0.09 13.16
N PRO A 145 -8.14 -0.84 12.25
CA PRO A 145 -8.93 -2.00 12.64
C PRO A 145 -8.09 -3.01 13.45
N GLU A 146 -8.67 -3.58 14.51
CA GLU A 146 -8.03 -4.61 15.35
C GLU A 146 -7.51 -5.80 14.53
N LEU A 147 -8.24 -6.17 13.46
CA LEU A 147 -7.84 -7.24 12.55
C LEU A 147 -6.51 -6.93 11.84
N ASN A 148 -6.30 -5.69 11.39
CA ASN A 148 -5.06 -5.28 10.73
C ASN A 148 -3.88 -5.37 11.70
N ARG A 149 -4.09 -4.96 12.96
CA ARG A 149 -3.08 -5.08 14.02
C ARG A 149 -2.73 -6.53 14.29
N MET A 150 -3.74 -7.40 14.43
CA MET A 150 -3.55 -8.84 14.64
C MET A 150 -2.74 -9.47 13.50
N GLN A 151 -3.06 -9.18 12.24
CA GLN A 151 -2.34 -9.71 11.08
C GLN A 151 -0.87 -9.30 11.07
N VAL A 152 -0.56 -8.04 11.38
CA VAL A 152 0.83 -7.54 11.46
C VAL A 152 1.61 -8.27 12.56
N LEU A 153 1.02 -8.43 13.75
CA LEU A 153 1.68 -9.10 14.86
C LEU A 153 1.89 -10.59 14.58
N MET A 154 0.86 -11.29 14.09
CA MET A 154 0.94 -12.72 13.76
C MET A 154 1.97 -12.98 12.65
N SER A 155 1.86 -12.27 11.51
CA SER A 155 2.82 -12.42 10.40
C SER A 155 4.23 -11.98 10.78
N GLY A 156 4.37 -10.98 11.66
CA GLY A 156 5.63 -10.56 12.24
C GLY A 156 6.34 -11.67 13.01
N HIS A 157 5.63 -12.37 13.90
CA HIS A 157 6.17 -13.52 14.63
C HIS A 157 6.50 -14.71 13.74
N LEU A 158 5.76 -14.92 12.65
CA LEU A 158 6.07 -16.01 11.72
C LEU A 158 7.29 -15.69 10.85
N SER A 159 7.49 -14.41 10.52
CA SER A 159 8.54 -13.97 9.59
C SER A 159 9.78 -13.35 10.25
N GLN A 160 9.86 -13.37 11.59
CA GLN A 160 10.91 -12.68 12.34
C GLN A 160 11.00 -11.18 12.00
N GLY A 161 9.83 -10.57 11.76
CA GLY A 161 9.71 -9.17 11.38
C GLY A 161 10.21 -8.85 9.97
N GLN A 162 10.31 -9.82 9.05
CA GLN A 162 10.66 -9.53 7.66
C GLN A 162 9.65 -8.52 7.09
N ALA A 163 10.13 -7.34 6.68
CA ALA A 163 9.28 -6.16 6.55
C ALA A 163 8.17 -6.32 5.49
N ARG A 164 8.45 -7.01 4.38
CA ARG A 164 7.45 -7.23 3.33
C ARG A 164 6.34 -8.18 3.81
N VAL A 165 6.70 -9.30 4.43
CA VAL A 165 5.74 -10.26 4.97
C VAL A 165 4.90 -9.61 6.08
N THR A 166 5.56 -8.93 7.02
CA THR A 166 4.93 -8.30 8.19
C THR A 166 3.98 -7.16 7.83
N PHE A 167 4.36 -6.28 6.90
CA PHE A 167 3.66 -5.00 6.68
C PHE A 167 3.00 -4.84 5.31
N LEU A 168 3.29 -5.70 4.32
CA LEU A 168 2.81 -5.52 2.93
C LEU A 168 1.90 -6.64 2.43
N TYR A 169 2.12 -7.91 2.79
CA TYR A 169 1.40 -9.02 2.15
C TYR A 169 -0.11 -8.99 2.38
N ALA A 170 -0.55 -8.75 3.61
CA ALA A 170 -1.97 -8.57 3.91
C ALA A 170 -2.60 -7.39 3.14
N ASP A 171 -1.88 -6.26 3.06
CA ASP A 171 -2.33 -5.09 2.30
C ASP A 171 -2.41 -5.36 0.79
N LEU A 172 -1.46 -6.11 0.24
CA LEU A 172 -1.48 -6.48 -1.17
C LEU A 172 -2.67 -7.39 -1.52
N LEU A 173 -2.95 -8.39 -0.69
CA LEU A 173 -4.07 -9.33 -0.90
C LEU A 173 -5.42 -8.61 -0.78
N SER A 174 -5.64 -7.89 0.32
CA SER A 174 -6.87 -7.16 0.59
C SER A 174 -7.22 -6.11 -0.48
N ARG A 175 -6.23 -5.50 -1.14
CA ARG A 175 -6.44 -4.60 -2.29
C ARG A 175 -7.33 -5.19 -3.38
N ALA A 176 -7.30 -6.51 -3.60
CA ALA A 176 -8.09 -7.12 -4.66
C ALA A 176 -9.60 -6.99 -4.41
N LYS A 177 -10.05 -7.19 -3.16
CA LYS A 177 -11.44 -6.99 -2.76
C LYS A 177 -11.85 -5.53 -2.94
N LEU A 178 -11.05 -4.60 -2.42
CA LEU A 178 -11.31 -3.16 -2.53
C LEU A 178 -11.34 -2.69 -3.99
N PHE A 179 -10.40 -3.17 -4.80
CA PHE A 179 -10.33 -2.88 -6.24
C PHE A 179 -11.57 -3.40 -6.97
N ARG A 180 -12.01 -4.63 -6.68
CA ARG A 180 -13.24 -5.20 -7.24
C ARG A 180 -14.44 -4.32 -6.94
N THR A 181 -14.63 -3.94 -5.67
CA THR A 181 -15.71 -3.07 -5.24
C THR A 181 -15.68 -1.73 -5.97
N ALA A 182 -14.50 -1.15 -6.17
CA ALA A 182 -14.33 0.08 -6.94
C ALA A 182 -14.71 -0.07 -8.43
N CYS A 183 -14.38 -1.20 -9.06
CA CYS A 183 -14.73 -1.48 -10.45
C CYS A 183 -16.24 -1.68 -10.64
N LEU A 184 -16.90 -2.32 -9.67
CA LEU A 184 -18.34 -2.64 -9.72
C LEU A 184 -19.23 -1.50 -9.21
N TRP A 185 -18.65 -0.40 -8.71
CA TRP A 185 -19.41 0.77 -8.28
C TRP A 185 -20.20 1.37 -9.44
N GLY A 186 -21.53 1.45 -9.30
CA GLY A 186 -22.41 2.03 -10.31
C GLY A 186 -22.24 1.38 -11.68
N SER A 187 -21.84 2.18 -12.67
CA SER A 187 -21.54 1.68 -14.01
C SER A 187 -20.09 1.14 -14.11
N PRO A 188 -19.84 0.10 -14.93
CA PRO A 188 -18.53 -0.52 -15.04
C PRO A 188 -17.47 0.43 -15.57
N VAL A 189 -16.22 0.15 -15.19
CA VAL A 189 -15.03 0.86 -15.66
C VAL A 189 -14.65 0.38 -17.06
N SER A 190 -14.37 1.33 -17.96
CA SER A 190 -13.93 1.06 -19.33
C SER A 190 -12.42 0.93 -19.44
N ALA A 191 -11.66 1.68 -18.64
CA ALA A 191 -10.20 1.61 -18.60
C ALA A 191 -9.61 1.87 -17.22
N LEU A 192 -8.51 1.20 -16.92
CA LEU A 192 -7.66 1.44 -15.75
C LEU A 192 -6.40 2.19 -16.18
N ILE A 193 -6.06 3.25 -15.45
CA ILE A 193 -4.76 3.91 -15.59
C ILE A 193 -3.70 3.15 -14.79
N ASP A 194 -2.61 2.78 -15.46
CA ASP A 194 -1.43 2.18 -14.82
C ASP A 194 -0.18 3.00 -15.12
N ARG A 195 0.67 3.19 -14.10
CA ARG A 195 1.88 4.02 -14.16
C ARG A 195 3.18 3.23 -14.11
N ARG A 196 3.10 1.90 -13.92
CA ARG A 196 4.27 1.04 -13.78
C ARG A 196 4.98 0.84 -15.13
N PRO A 197 6.28 0.52 -15.12
CA PRO A 197 6.96 0.04 -16.32
C PRO A 197 6.15 -1.04 -17.04
N PRO A 198 6.06 -1.01 -18.38
CA PRO A 198 5.40 -2.06 -19.15
C PRO A 198 5.90 -3.47 -18.79
N GLN A 199 7.19 -3.62 -18.52
CA GLN A 199 7.79 -4.88 -18.05
C GLN A 199 7.23 -5.39 -16.72
N HIS A 200 6.72 -4.50 -15.86
CA HIS A 200 6.13 -4.85 -14.56
C HIS A 200 4.59 -4.94 -14.58
N LEU A 201 3.97 -4.72 -15.75
CA LEU A 201 2.52 -4.87 -15.89
C LEU A 201 2.14 -6.34 -15.74
N GLY A 202 1.22 -6.60 -14.82
CA GLY A 202 0.75 -7.96 -14.55
C GLY A 202 1.68 -8.82 -13.70
N GLU A 203 2.88 -8.36 -13.31
CA GLU A 203 3.80 -9.13 -12.45
C GLU A 203 3.14 -9.58 -11.14
N TYR A 204 2.40 -8.67 -10.48
CA TYR A 204 1.65 -8.98 -9.26
C TYR A 204 0.57 -10.03 -9.51
N ALA A 205 -0.19 -9.89 -10.60
CA ALA A 205 -1.22 -10.85 -10.97
C ALA A 205 -0.61 -12.24 -11.24
N GLN A 206 0.47 -12.30 -12.01
CA GLN A 206 1.18 -13.54 -12.29
C GLN A 206 1.79 -14.16 -11.03
N TRP A 207 2.32 -13.35 -10.12
CA TRP A 207 2.81 -13.83 -8.83
C TRP A 207 1.69 -14.51 -8.04
N MET A 208 0.54 -13.87 -7.90
CA MET A 208 -0.60 -14.42 -7.15
C MET A 208 -1.19 -15.67 -7.83
N LEU A 209 -1.27 -15.67 -9.17
CA LEU A 209 -1.69 -16.86 -9.93
C LEU A 209 -0.73 -18.04 -9.72
N ARG A 210 0.58 -17.80 -9.69
CA ARG A 210 1.58 -18.85 -9.38
C ARG A 210 1.41 -19.38 -7.96
N VAL A 211 1.23 -18.52 -6.97
CA VAL A 211 0.98 -18.94 -5.58
C VAL A 211 -0.26 -19.83 -5.50
N ALA A 212 -1.35 -19.42 -6.16
CA ALA A 212 -2.59 -20.19 -6.16
C ALA A 212 -2.45 -21.55 -6.87
N GLU A 213 -1.69 -21.61 -7.96
CA GLU A 213 -1.42 -22.88 -8.65
C GLU A 213 -0.68 -23.88 -7.75
N HIS A 214 0.29 -23.43 -6.95
CA HIS A 214 1.02 -24.30 -6.01
C HIS A 214 0.15 -24.76 -4.84
N LEU A 215 -0.86 -23.97 -4.46
CA LEU A 215 -1.85 -24.35 -3.45
C LEU A 215 -2.99 -25.22 -4.01
N GLY A 216 -2.97 -25.53 -5.31
CA GLY A 216 -3.97 -26.38 -5.95
C GLY A 216 -5.31 -25.70 -6.25
N TYR A 217 -5.37 -24.36 -6.25
CA TYR A 217 -6.58 -23.66 -6.69
C TYR A 217 -6.84 -23.93 -8.17
N VAL A 218 -8.06 -24.34 -8.48
CA VAL A 218 -8.51 -24.47 -9.86
C VAL A 218 -8.65 -23.07 -10.43
N ARG A 219 -7.89 -22.77 -11.49
CA ARG A 219 -8.04 -21.49 -12.21
C ARG A 219 -9.48 -21.37 -12.67
N PRO A 220 -10.17 -20.30 -12.30
CA PRO A 220 -11.57 -20.20 -12.63
C PRO A 220 -11.74 -20.02 -14.15
N THR A 221 -12.33 -21.01 -14.78
CA THR A 221 -12.65 -21.00 -16.21
C THR A 221 -13.85 -20.09 -16.47
N GLY A 222 -13.75 -19.15 -17.42
CA GLY A 222 -14.88 -18.30 -17.84
C GLY A 222 -14.70 -16.80 -17.60
N TYR A 223 -13.65 -16.37 -16.89
CA TYR A 223 -13.23 -14.97 -16.90
C TYR A 223 -12.49 -14.70 -18.21
N GLY A 224 -13.15 -14.08 -19.20
CA GLY A 224 -12.50 -13.67 -20.45
C GLY A 224 -11.40 -12.58 -20.31
N ASN A 225 -10.89 -12.34 -19.08
CA ASN A 225 -9.94 -11.28 -18.73
C ASN A 225 -9.03 -11.73 -17.57
N ALA A 226 -7.70 -11.71 -17.78
CA ALA A 226 -6.69 -12.08 -16.79
C ALA A 226 -6.70 -11.21 -15.51
N ILE A 227 -7.17 -9.96 -15.58
CA ILE A 227 -7.31 -9.11 -14.39
C ILE A 227 -8.41 -9.66 -13.47
N ALA A 228 -9.55 -10.03 -14.03
CA ALA A 228 -10.68 -10.55 -13.25
C ALA A 228 -10.31 -11.87 -12.55
N GLU A 229 -9.57 -12.73 -13.26
CA GLU A 229 -9.00 -13.96 -12.70
C GLU A 229 -8.07 -13.67 -11.52
N ALA A 230 -7.10 -12.75 -11.70
CA ALA A 230 -6.17 -12.38 -10.64
C ALA A 230 -6.89 -11.76 -9.42
N VAL A 231 -7.89 -10.89 -9.64
CA VAL A 231 -8.69 -10.30 -8.58
C VAL A 231 -9.48 -11.36 -7.80
N HIS A 232 -10.05 -12.36 -8.48
CA HIS A 232 -10.70 -13.50 -7.84
C HIS A 232 -9.72 -14.27 -6.96
N VAL A 233 -8.58 -14.68 -7.53
CA VAL A 233 -7.56 -15.45 -6.82
C VAL A 233 -7.04 -14.70 -5.59
N CYS A 234 -6.67 -13.42 -5.73
CA CYS A 234 -6.22 -12.61 -4.60
C CYS A 234 -7.28 -12.44 -3.50
N THR A 235 -8.57 -12.42 -3.87
CA THR A 235 -9.67 -12.36 -2.91
C THR A 235 -9.71 -13.62 -2.05
N THR A 236 -9.62 -14.79 -2.69
CA THR A 236 -9.57 -16.08 -2.00
C THR A 236 -8.33 -16.19 -1.11
N LEU A 237 -7.16 -15.83 -1.65
CA LEU A 237 -5.92 -15.83 -0.87
C LEU A 237 -5.96 -14.86 0.32
N ASP A 238 -6.65 -13.71 0.23
CA ASP A 238 -6.87 -12.81 1.38
C ASP A 238 -7.68 -13.49 2.50
N ASP A 239 -8.75 -14.22 2.14
CA ASP A 239 -9.56 -14.97 3.10
C ASP A 239 -8.75 -16.09 3.77
N ASP A 240 -7.99 -16.85 3.00
CA ASP A 240 -7.15 -17.92 3.53
C ASP A 240 -6.01 -17.37 4.41
N PHE A 241 -5.45 -16.21 4.05
CA PHE A 241 -4.45 -15.52 4.86
C PHE A 241 -5.04 -15.04 6.20
N LYS A 242 -6.26 -14.48 6.18
CA LYS A 242 -6.99 -14.07 7.39
C LYS A 242 -7.38 -15.27 8.26
N TYR A 243 -7.82 -16.37 7.66
CA TYR A 243 -8.14 -17.59 8.38
C TYR A 243 -6.90 -18.20 9.03
N LEU A 244 -5.79 -18.29 8.28
CA LEU A 244 -4.51 -18.80 8.77
C LEU A 244 -4.02 -18.01 9.99
N LEU A 245 -4.04 -16.68 9.93
CA LEU A 245 -3.47 -15.84 10.99
C LEU A 245 -4.43 -15.55 12.15
N CYS A 246 -5.72 -15.38 11.88
CA CYS A 246 -6.66 -14.83 12.85
C CYS A 246 -7.82 -15.77 13.19
N GLN A 247 -7.87 -16.97 12.58
CA GLN A 247 -8.99 -17.90 12.66
C GLN A 247 -10.35 -17.26 12.33
N GLN A 248 -10.33 -16.19 11.54
CA GLN A 248 -11.55 -15.54 11.09
C GLN A 248 -12.12 -16.33 9.92
N PRO A 249 -13.39 -16.75 9.97
CA PRO A 249 -14.02 -17.41 8.83
C PRO A 249 -14.08 -16.42 7.65
N PRO A 250 -13.98 -16.91 6.40
CA PRO A 250 -14.20 -16.07 5.23
C PRO A 250 -15.55 -15.36 5.37
N ALA A 251 -15.59 -14.06 5.07
CA ALA A 251 -16.85 -13.34 5.03
C ALA A 251 -17.78 -14.07 4.05
N GLY A 252 -18.98 -14.45 4.49
CA GLY A 252 -19.96 -15.20 3.69
C GLY A 252 -20.58 -14.40 2.54
N GLU A 253 -19.84 -13.44 1.98
CA GLU A 253 -20.28 -12.65 0.84
C GLU A 253 -20.22 -13.50 -0.43
N ALA A 254 -21.33 -13.55 -1.15
CA ALA A 254 -21.35 -14.15 -2.47
C ALA A 254 -20.40 -13.38 -3.39
N TYR A 255 -19.32 -14.04 -3.83
CA TYR A 255 -18.37 -13.44 -4.76
C TYR A 255 -19.09 -12.99 -6.03
N GLN A 256 -19.10 -11.69 -6.29
CA GLN A 256 -19.63 -11.12 -7.52
C GLN A 256 -18.49 -11.01 -8.56
N PRO A 257 -18.54 -11.78 -9.66
CA PRO A 257 -17.49 -11.75 -10.66
C PRO A 257 -17.50 -10.43 -11.43
N MET A 258 -16.30 -9.99 -11.85
CA MET A 258 -16.13 -8.86 -12.78
C MET A 258 -16.50 -9.24 -14.23
N THR A 259 -17.63 -9.94 -14.43
CA THR A 259 -18.10 -10.43 -15.74
C THR A 259 -18.27 -9.28 -16.74
N GLY A 260 -17.79 -9.47 -17.97
CA GLY A 260 -17.96 -8.51 -19.06
C GLY A 260 -17.01 -7.31 -19.04
N SER A 261 -16.02 -7.26 -18.15
CA SER A 261 -15.04 -6.17 -18.14
C SER A 261 -14.01 -6.34 -19.26
N GLY A 262 -14.37 -5.89 -20.47
CA GLY A 262 -13.41 -5.52 -21.53
C GLY A 262 -12.59 -4.29 -21.15
N MET A 263 -12.15 -4.21 -19.89
CA MET A 263 -11.47 -3.06 -19.31
C MET A 263 -10.07 -2.96 -19.90
N ALA A 264 -9.80 -1.87 -20.61
CA ALA A 264 -8.47 -1.61 -21.15
C ALA A 264 -7.51 -1.18 -20.03
N ILE A 265 -6.23 -1.56 -20.15
CA ILE A 265 -5.16 -0.94 -19.35
C ILE A 265 -4.56 0.18 -20.18
N ILE A 266 -4.71 1.42 -19.74
CA ILE A 266 -4.03 2.57 -20.35
C ILE A 266 -2.80 2.83 -19.51
N ASN A 267 -1.66 2.35 -20.01
CA ASN A 267 -0.39 2.61 -19.38
C ASN A 267 0.06 4.05 -19.70
N VAL A 268 0.40 4.80 -18.66
CA VAL A 268 0.88 6.20 -18.73
C VAL A 268 2.35 6.31 -18.35
N PHE A 269 3.04 5.17 -18.29
CA PHE A 269 4.43 5.08 -17.87
C PHE A 269 5.35 6.11 -18.54
N ASP A 270 5.30 6.14 -19.86
CA ASP A 270 6.12 6.96 -20.72
C ASP A 270 5.72 8.44 -20.64
N CYS A 271 4.42 8.71 -20.44
CA CYS A 271 3.92 10.06 -20.15
C CYS A 271 4.49 10.63 -18.84
N LEU A 272 4.86 9.77 -17.90
CA LEU A 272 5.42 10.13 -16.60
C LEU A 272 6.94 9.88 -16.51
N SER A 273 7.62 9.56 -17.62
CA SER A 273 9.00 9.02 -17.61
C SER A 273 10.12 10.01 -17.95
N HIS A 274 11.31 9.64 -17.46
CA HIS A 274 12.71 10.02 -17.74
C HIS A 274 13.14 11.48 -17.73
N GLU A 275 12.35 12.43 -18.22
CA GLU A 275 12.78 13.82 -18.36
C GLU A 275 12.19 14.76 -17.31
N THR A 276 11.22 14.28 -16.54
CA THR A 276 10.58 15.04 -15.46
C THR A 276 11.11 14.56 -14.11
N GLU A 277 11.82 15.44 -13.41
CA GLU A 277 12.06 15.29 -11.98
C GLU A 277 10.72 15.50 -11.24
N VAL A 278 10.01 14.40 -10.97
CA VAL A 278 8.71 14.44 -10.26
C VAL A 278 8.83 15.21 -8.94
N LEU A 279 9.93 15.03 -8.20
CA LEU A 279 10.15 15.72 -6.93
C LEU A 279 10.25 17.26 -7.05
N SER A 280 10.62 17.78 -8.22
CA SER A 280 10.76 19.22 -8.49
C SER A 280 9.69 19.76 -9.45
N SER A 281 8.70 18.95 -9.83
CA SER A 281 7.64 19.35 -10.77
C SER A 281 6.80 20.52 -10.21
N PRO A 282 6.67 21.65 -10.95
CA PRO A 282 5.80 22.75 -10.56
C PRO A 282 4.33 22.34 -10.42
N ALA A 283 3.88 21.36 -11.21
CA ALA A 283 2.53 20.83 -11.13
C ALA A 283 2.26 20.15 -9.78
N LEU A 284 3.25 19.46 -9.22
CA LEU A 284 3.11 18.87 -7.89
C LEU A 284 3.09 19.91 -6.78
N LEU A 285 3.94 20.93 -6.86
CA LEU A 285 3.91 22.07 -5.93
C LEU A 285 2.55 22.77 -5.92
N PHE A 286 1.90 22.89 -7.08
CA PHE A 286 0.55 23.42 -7.18
C PHE A 286 -0.48 22.52 -6.48
N THR A 287 -0.45 21.21 -6.70
CA THR A 287 -1.46 20.30 -6.14
C THR A 287 -1.28 19.99 -4.65
N GLU A 288 -0.07 20.08 -4.12
CA GLU A 288 0.24 19.75 -2.71
C GLU A 288 0.39 20.99 -1.81
N GLY A 289 0.32 22.20 -2.37
CA GLY A 289 0.59 23.45 -1.68
C GLY A 289 2.09 23.68 -1.39
N PRO A 290 2.46 24.88 -0.90
CA PRO A 290 3.83 25.19 -0.54
C PRO A 290 4.22 24.42 0.73
N TRP A 291 4.72 23.20 0.57
CA TRP A 291 5.51 22.58 1.63
C TRP A 291 6.74 23.47 1.86
N PRO A 292 7.17 23.71 3.11
CA PRO A 292 8.50 24.25 3.33
C PRO A 292 9.46 23.33 2.57
N ALA A 293 10.25 23.89 1.65
CA ALA A 293 11.12 23.15 0.72
C ALA A 293 12.21 22.29 1.42
N GLN A 294 12.10 22.05 2.73
CA GLN A 294 13.08 21.45 3.62
C GLN A 294 12.53 20.32 4.52
N THR A 295 11.22 20.05 4.54
CA THR A 295 10.66 18.96 5.38
C THR A 295 10.42 17.70 4.57
N PHE A 296 11.34 16.75 4.72
CA PHE A 296 11.18 15.37 4.26
C PHE A 296 9.96 14.71 4.94
N ASN A 297 9.08 14.08 4.16
CA ASN A 297 7.86 13.44 4.66
C ASN A 297 8.03 11.92 4.75
N ILE A 298 8.02 11.37 5.97
CA ILE A 298 8.09 9.92 6.22
C ILE A 298 6.81 9.20 5.78
N GLU A 299 5.66 9.88 5.77
CA GLU A 299 4.36 9.31 5.42
C GLU A 299 4.11 9.28 3.90
N GLU A 300 5.08 9.72 3.10
CA GLU A 300 5.05 9.51 1.66
C GLU A 300 5.06 7.99 1.38
N PRO A 301 4.04 7.40 0.73
CA PRO A 301 3.85 5.94 0.73
C PRO A 301 5.06 5.12 0.29
N GLN A 302 5.78 5.55 -0.75
CA GLN A 302 7.00 4.86 -1.22
C GLN A 302 8.20 5.06 -0.28
N VAL A 303 8.27 6.20 0.41
CA VAL A 303 9.29 6.47 1.44
C VAL A 303 9.02 5.60 2.68
N ALA A 304 7.77 5.54 3.14
CA ALA A 304 7.37 4.77 4.31
C ALA A 304 7.79 3.30 4.18
N VAL A 305 7.60 2.68 3.01
CA VAL A 305 8.02 1.28 2.75
C VAL A 305 9.52 1.10 2.99
N ILE A 306 10.35 1.98 2.44
CA ILE A 306 11.82 1.91 2.58
C ILE A 306 12.22 2.13 4.05
N LEU A 307 11.62 3.11 4.73
CA LEU A 307 11.99 3.48 6.09
C LEU A 307 11.52 2.48 7.14
N ILE A 308 10.36 1.84 6.95
CA ILE A 308 9.92 0.73 7.82
C ILE A 308 10.94 -0.40 7.77
N ALA A 309 11.34 -0.84 6.58
CA ALA A 309 12.30 -1.91 6.44
C ALA A 309 13.70 -1.52 6.95
N ALA A 310 14.14 -0.28 6.73
CA ALA A 310 15.36 0.25 7.35
C ALA A 310 15.30 0.23 8.88
N HIS A 311 14.17 0.65 9.46
CA HIS A 311 13.94 0.64 10.90
C HIS A 311 13.98 -0.78 11.48
N VAL A 312 13.31 -1.74 10.83
CA VAL A 312 13.35 -3.17 11.20
C VAL A 312 14.80 -3.67 11.19
N GLN A 313 15.60 -3.35 10.17
CA GLN A 313 17.01 -3.76 10.14
C GLN A 313 17.84 -3.10 11.25
N GLY A 314 17.55 -1.85 11.60
CA GLY A 314 18.16 -1.19 12.75
C GLY A 314 17.83 -1.89 14.08
N VAL A 315 16.55 -2.21 14.31
CA VAL A 315 16.10 -2.94 15.50
C VAL A 315 16.73 -4.33 15.56
N ARG A 316 16.77 -5.04 14.44
CA ARG A 316 17.41 -6.35 14.32
C ARG A 316 18.91 -6.29 14.63
N SER A 317 19.61 -5.31 14.07
CA SER A 317 21.04 -5.07 14.33
C SER A 317 21.29 -4.91 15.84
N HIS A 318 20.43 -4.13 16.50
CA HIS A 318 20.53 -3.86 17.93
C HIS A 318 20.29 -5.08 18.81
N TYR A 319 19.19 -5.80 18.61
CA TYR A 319 18.76 -6.83 19.54
C TYR A 319 19.26 -8.25 19.21
N GLN A 320 19.40 -8.60 17.94
CA GLN A 320 19.84 -9.95 17.54
C GLN A 320 21.35 -10.05 17.36
N THR A 321 21.99 -9.01 16.77
CA THR A 321 23.43 -9.04 16.46
C THR A 321 24.31 -8.32 17.47
N GLY A 322 23.71 -7.58 18.43
CA GLY A 322 24.44 -6.78 19.43
C GLY A 322 25.18 -5.56 18.86
N ASN A 323 24.92 -5.21 17.60
CA ASN A 323 25.49 -4.05 16.92
C ASN A 323 24.68 -2.76 17.23
N ASP A 324 25.17 -1.61 16.80
CA ASP A 324 24.39 -0.37 16.93
C ASP A 324 23.21 -0.32 15.95
N TYR A 325 22.12 0.34 16.36
CA TYR A 325 20.93 0.55 15.52
C TYR A 325 21.26 1.29 14.23
N CYS A 326 22.10 2.33 14.30
CA CYS A 326 22.44 3.14 13.12
C CYS A 326 23.22 2.32 12.09
N THR A 327 24.02 1.35 12.54
CA THR A 327 24.77 0.46 11.64
C THR A 327 23.83 -0.37 10.77
N GLY A 328 22.78 -0.95 11.37
CA GLY A 328 21.77 -1.72 10.63
C GLY A 328 21.02 -0.88 9.60
N VAL A 329 20.59 0.33 9.99
CA VAL A 329 19.93 1.29 9.07
C VAL A 329 20.87 1.69 7.93
N CYS A 330 22.12 2.08 8.23
CA CYS A 330 23.10 2.48 7.23
C CYS A 330 23.34 1.38 6.20
N HIS A 331 23.55 0.14 6.65
CA HIS A 331 23.78 -0.99 5.76
C HIS A 331 22.60 -1.23 4.82
N TYR A 332 21.37 -1.19 5.35
CA TYR A 332 20.17 -1.32 4.55
C TYR A 332 20.04 -0.21 3.48
N LEU A 333 20.24 1.06 3.88
CA LEU A 333 20.15 2.19 2.95
C LEU A 333 21.24 2.15 1.88
N GLN A 334 22.44 1.70 2.22
CA GLN A 334 23.54 1.49 1.26
C GLN A 334 23.18 0.44 0.20
N ASN A 335 22.58 -0.68 0.62
CA ASN A 335 22.18 -1.75 -0.31
C ASN A 335 21.10 -1.26 -1.29
N ILE A 336 20.04 -0.62 -0.80
CA ILE A 336 18.99 -0.08 -1.68
C ILE A 336 19.53 1.03 -2.59
N SER A 337 20.46 1.85 -2.10
CA SER A 337 21.14 2.85 -2.93
C SER A 337 21.92 2.21 -4.08
N ALA A 338 22.65 1.12 -3.81
CA ALA A 338 23.37 0.37 -4.83
C ALA A 338 22.42 -0.25 -5.87
N GLU A 339 21.32 -0.87 -5.42
CA GLU A 339 20.30 -1.46 -6.31
C GLU A 339 19.62 -0.43 -7.22
N ASN A 340 19.48 0.81 -6.75
CA ASN A 340 18.79 1.89 -7.48
C ASN A 340 19.77 2.94 -8.04
N ALA A 341 21.08 2.66 -8.06
CA ALA A 341 22.11 3.63 -8.44
C ALA A 341 21.91 4.20 -9.86
N LEU A 342 21.47 3.34 -10.80
CA LEU A 342 21.22 3.70 -12.20
C LEU A 342 19.75 4.06 -12.49
N ASN A 343 18.90 4.08 -11.46
CA ASN A 343 17.48 4.37 -11.62
C ASN A 343 17.22 5.88 -11.47
N GLU A 344 17.23 6.63 -12.56
CA GLU A 344 17.00 8.09 -12.52
C GLU A 344 15.53 8.50 -12.32
N ARG A 345 14.64 7.55 -12.07
CA ARG A 345 13.19 7.80 -11.96
C ARG A 345 12.79 7.99 -10.50
N TYR A 346 11.50 8.19 -10.27
CA TYR A 346 10.97 8.54 -8.94
C TYR A 346 11.51 7.65 -7.80
N LYS A 347 11.53 6.33 -7.97
CA LYS A 347 12.07 5.41 -6.95
C LYS A 347 13.56 5.63 -6.64
N GLY A 348 14.41 5.84 -7.66
CA GLY A 348 15.83 6.09 -7.42
C GLY A 348 16.10 7.54 -6.97
N GLN A 349 15.34 8.53 -7.45
CA GLN A 349 15.33 9.90 -6.91
C GLN A 349 14.99 9.89 -5.41
N LEU A 350 13.95 9.16 -5.00
CA LEU A 350 13.57 8.97 -3.61
C LEU A 350 14.67 8.29 -2.81
N THR A 351 15.29 7.24 -3.36
CA THR A 351 16.39 6.53 -2.70
C THR A 351 17.58 7.46 -2.44
N LYS A 352 17.99 8.26 -3.45
CA LYS A 352 19.04 9.28 -3.32
C LYS A 352 18.68 10.31 -2.24
N LEU A 353 17.43 10.79 -2.24
CA LEU A 353 16.93 11.75 -1.24
C LEU A 353 16.95 11.16 0.18
N ILE A 354 16.49 9.93 0.37
CA ILE A 354 16.50 9.23 1.66
C ILE A 354 17.93 9.10 2.18
N CYS A 355 18.86 8.62 1.34
CA CYS A 355 20.27 8.46 1.72
C CYS A 355 20.93 9.79 2.08
N ALA A 356 20.66 10.86 1.31
CA ALA A 356 21.15 12.20 1.62
C ALA A 356 20.54 12.77 2.91
N THR A 357 19.27 12.45 3.18
CA THR A 357 18.56 12.90 4.39
C THR A 357 19.13 12.22 5.63
N PHE A 358 19.30 10.90 5.61
CA PHE A 358 19.72 10.11 6.77
C PHE A 358 21.18 9.65 6.70
N ASN A 359 22.09 10.58 6.38
CA ASN A 359 23.52 10.33 6.19
C ASN A 359 24.38 10.42 7.47
N THR A 360 23.78 10.65 8.64
CA THR A 360 24.53 10.78 9.91
C THR A 360 23.81 10.04 11.04
N PRO A 361 24.56 9.51 12.03
CA PRO A 361 23.96 8.81 13.18
C PRO A 361 22.91 9.63 13.92
N LYS A 362 23.15 10.95 14.10
CA LYS A 362 22.20 11.86 14.76
C LYS A 362 20.85 11.92 14.02
N ARG A 363 20.86 11.95 12.69
CA ARG A 363 19.64 11.98 11.88
C ARG A 363 18.95 10.62 11.86
N ILE A 364 19.70 9.53 11.86
CA ILE A 364 19.16 8.16 11.97
C ILE A 364 18.51 7.93 13.34
N GLN A 365 19.09 8.47 14.42
CA GLN A 365 18.48 8.39 15.74
C GLN A 365 17.18 9.20 15.82
N LYS A 366 17.10 10.35 15.13
CA LYS A 366 15.83 11.09 14.99
C LYS A 366 14.80 10.29 14.20
N LEU A 367 15.22 9.66 13.09
CA LEU A 367 14.38 8.77 12.28
C LEU A 367 13.82 7.64 13.14
N ARG A 368 14.62 7.04 14.03
CA ARG A 368 14.17 5.98 14.94
C ARG A 368 12.92 6.42 15.70
N LEU A 369 12.98 7.55 16.43
CA LEU A 369 11.84 8.06 17.19
C LEU A 369 10.61 8.34 16.29
N GLN A 370 10.83 8.83 15.08
CA GLN A 370 9.75 9.08 14.12
C GLN A 370 9.11 7.79 13.61
N MET A 371 9.90 6.74 13.37
CA MET A 371 9.39 5.45 12.92
C MET A 371 8.66 4.69 14.02
N GLU A 372 9.12 4.83 15.26
CA GLU A 372 8.46 4.29 16.45
C GLU A 372 7.05 4.89 16.59
N GLN A 373 6.93 6.21 16.49
CA GLN A 373 5.63 6.89 16.50
C GLN A 373 4.79 6.47 15.30
N TYR A 374 5.37 6.47 14.10
CA TYR A 374 4.64 6.14 12.87
C TYR A 374 4.04 4.74 12.91
N LEU A 375 4.81 3.71 13.30
CA LEU A 375 4.31 2.34 13.46
C LEU A 375 3.27 2.21 14.57
N ASN A 376 3.39 3.02 15.63
CA ASN A 376 2.36 3.10 16.65
C ASN A 376 1.05 3.68 16.08
N ASP A 377 1.11 4.75 15.30
CA ASP A 377 -0.07 5.40 14.73
C ASP A 377 -0.80 4.48 13.74
N ILE A 378 -0.09 3.79 12.85
CA ILE A 378 -0.71 3.00 11.77
C ILE A 378 -1.04 1.55 12.16
N HIS A 379 -0.39 0.99 13.18
CA HIS A 379 -0.56 -0.42 13.59
C HIS A 379 -0.75 -0.62 15.11
N GLY A 380 -0.69 0.44 15.91
CA GLY A 380 -0.63 0.35 17.37
C GLY A 380 0.66 -0.29 17.89
N LEU A 381 1.66 -0.49 17.03
CA LEU A 381 2.81 -1.34 17.34
C LEU A 381 3.80 -0.59 18.23
N THR A 382 4.15 -1.15 19.38
CA THR A 382 5.20 -0.58 20.25
C THR A 382 6.56 -1.17 19.90
N ASN A 383 7.63 -0.51 20.34
CA ASN A 383 8.99 -1.03 20.22
C ASN A 383 9.20 -2.40 20.87
N GLU A 384 8.59 -2.59 22.05
CA GLU A 384 8.70 -3.85 22.77
C GLU A 384 8.07 -4.99 21.96
N GLN A 385 6.92 -4.72 21.35
CA GLN A 385 6.22 -5.65 20.46
C GLN A 385 6.97 -5.90 19.15
N LEU A 386 7.57 -4.86 18.57
CA LEU A 386 8.43 -4.98 17.39
C LEU A 386 9.68 -5.84 17.69
N ASN A 387 10.30 -5.68 18.86
CA ASN A 387 11.40 -6.54 19.27
C ASN A 387 10.91 -7.99 19.49
N CYS A 388 9.79 -8.16 20.18
CA CYS A 388 9.21 -9.48 20.44
C CYS A 388 8.88 -10.25 19.15
N LEU A 389 8.29 -9.59 18.14
CA LEU A 389 8.00 -10.23 16.86
C LEU A 389 9.28 -10.53 16.06
N ILE A 390 10.32 -9.69 16.13
CA ILE A 390 11.61 -9.93 15.45
C ILE A 390 12.33 -11.15 16.04
N GLU A 391 12.36 -11.29 17.37
CA GLU A 391 12.94 -12.46 18.06
C GLU A 391 12.07 -13.73 17.86
N SER A 392 10.76 -13.56 17.61
CA SER A 392 9.81 -14.65 17.36
C SER A 392 9.87 -15.78 18.41
N PRO A 393 9.73 -15.47 19.71
CA PRO A 393 9.99 -16.45 20.77
C PRO A 393 8.93 -17.54 20.89
N PHE A 394 7.72 -17.29 20.38
CA PHE A 394 6.56 -18.13 20.65
C PHE A 394 6.31 -19.23 19.62
N VAL A 395 6.85 -19.12 18.40
CA VAL A 395 6.63 -20.10 17.33
C VAL A 395 7.45 -21.38 17.57
N GLU A 396 7.14 -22.45 16.81
CA GLU A 396 7.88 -23.73 16.86
C GLU A 396 7.92 -24.33 18.26
N GLN A 397 6.75 -24.42 18.91
CA GLN A 397 6.61 -24.86 20.30
C GLN A 397 7.49 -24.06 21.27
N GLY A 398 7.66 -22.76 21.01
CA GLY A 398 8.42 -21.85 21.86
C GLY A 398 9.92 -22.12 21.85
N ALA A 399 10.48 -22.67 20.75
CA ALA A 399 11.92 -22.97 20.65
C ALA A 399 12.83 -21.77 20.99
N GLY A 400 12.37 -20.53 20.70
CA GLY A 400 13.10 -19.30 21.01
C GLY A 400 12.81 -18.70 22.41
N LEU A 401 11.85 -19.24 23.16
CA LEU A 401 11.33 -18.61 24.38
C LEU A 401 12.39 -18.45 25.45
N VAL A 402 13.13 -19.51 25.78
CA VAL A 402 14.15 -19.48 26.84
C VAL A 402 15.25 -18.46 26.54
N ALA A 403 15.75 -18.42 25.30
CA ALA A 403 16.78 -17.48 24.89
C ALA A 403 16.28 -16.02 24.96
N PHE A 404 15.03 -15.79 24.54
CA PHE A 404 14.39 -14.49 24.64
C PHE A 404 14.23 -14.01 26.09
N LEU A 405 13.80 -14.90 27.01
CA LEU A 405 13.71 -14.61 28.43
C LEU A 405 15.09 -14.30 29.02
N GLN A 406 16.11 -15.11 28.73
CA GLN A 406 17.47 -14.87 29.22
C GLN A 406 18.02 -13.51 28.81
N ARG A 407 17.73 -13.07 27.58
CA ARG A 407 18.25 -11.81 27.03
C ARG A 407 17.48 -10.58 27.52
N HIS A 408 16.15 -10.66 27.60
CA HIS A 408 15.30 -9.48 27.80
C HIS A 408 14.53 -9.46 29.12
N TYR A 409 14.24 -10.63 29.70
CA TYR A 409 13.40 -10.76 30.90
C TYR A 409 13.95 -11.83 31.85
N PRO A 410 15.17 -11.66 32.40
CA PRO A 410 15.84 -12.68 33.20
C PRO A 410 15.06 -13.01 34.49
N ASP A 411 14.29 -12.06 35.02
CA ASP A 411 13.37 -12.27 36.14
C ASP A 411 12.23 -13.25 35.79
N LYS A 412 11.88 -13.36 34.50
CA LYS A 412 10.81 -14.22 34.00
C LYS A 412 11.26 -15.64 33.69
N LEU A 413 12.56 -15.89 33.67
CA LEU A 413 13.14 -17.19 33.30
C LEU A 413 12.68 -18.33 34.21
N GLN A 414 12.45 -18.06 35.50
CA GLN A 414 11.95 -19.05 36.47
C GLN A 414 10.55 -19.60 36.14
N TRP A 415 9.76 -18.87 35.33
CA TRP A 415 8.42 -19.28 34.90
C TRP A 415 8.41 -19.88 33.49
N ALA A 416 9.55 -20.23 32.91
CA ALA A 416 9.62 -20.75 31.53
C ALA A 416 8.69 -21.94 31.28
N ASN A 417 8.64 -22.91 32.21
CA ASN A 417 7.73 -24.07 32.11
C ASN A 417 6.26 -23.65 32.15
N ASP A 418 5.89 -22.75 33.08
CA ASP A 418 4.52 -22.24 33.20
C ASP A 418 4.09 -21.50 31.92
N LEU A 419 5.01 -20.74 31.31
CA LEU A 419 4.78 -20.06 30.04
C LEU A 419 4.60 -21.06 28.88
N HIS A 420 5.40 -22.13 28.80
CA HIS A 420 5.21 -23.19 27.82
C HIS A 420 3.84 -23.88 27.99
N HIS A 421 3.40 -24.15 29.22
CA HIS A 421 2.06 -24.69 29.48
C HIS A 421 0.94 -23.74 29.06
N ALA A 422 1.10 -22.44 29.34
CA ALA A 422 0.16 -21.40 28.92
C ALA A 422 0.01 -21.34 27.39
N LEU A 423 1.14 -21.34 26.68
CA LEU A 423 1.22 -21.25 25.22
C LEU A 423 0.79 -22.56 24.54
N GLY A 424 0.97 -23.71 25.19
CA GLY A 424 0.53 -25.00 24.68
C GLY A 424 -0.98 -25.27 24.83
N ALA A 425 -1.76 -24.36 25.41
CA ALA A 425 -3.19 -24.55 25.70
C ALA A 425 -3.51 -25.76 26.60
N HIS A 426 -2.61 -26.08 27.55
CA HIS A 426 -2.78 -27.26 28.41
C HIS A 426 -3.61 -27.01 29.69
N ASP A 427 -3.75 -25.76 30.16
CA ASP A 427 -4.45 -25.46 31.42
C ASP A 427 -4.92 -23.98 31.51
N GLU A 428 -6.16 -23.74 31.99
CA GLU A 428 -6.70 -22.41 32.31
C GLU A 428 -5.98 -21.76 33.50
N ALA A 429 -5.39 -22.55 34.40
CA ALA A 429 -4.63 -22.06 35.56
C ALA A 429 -3.41 -21.19 35.18
N CYS A 430 -2.92 -21.32 33.94
CA CYS A 430 -1.81 -20.55 33.40
C CYS A 430 -2.17 -19.14 32.90
N ALA A 431 -3.44 -18.71 33.04
CA ALA A 431 -3.87 -17.34 32.74
C ALA A 431 -3.11 -16.25 33.53
N ARG A 432 -2.40 -16.62 34.60
CA ARG A 432 -1.59 -15.71 35.43
C ARG A 432 -0.60 -14.85 34.62
N HIS A 433 -0.04 -15.39 33.53
CA HIS A 433 0.95 -14.67 32.70
C HIS A 433 0.36 -14.06 31.43
N SER A 434 -0.94 -14.20 31.20
CA SER A 434 -1.61 -13.72 29.98
C SER A 434 -1.44 -12.22 29.76
N ALA A 435 -1.62 -11.41 30.81
CA ALA A 435 -1.47 -9.95 30.73
C ALA A 435 -0.05 -9.51 30.35
N TRP A 436 0.96 -10.19 30.89
CA TRP A 436 2.36 -9.91 30.56
C TRP A 436 2.73 -10.37 29.14
N LEU A 437 2.30 -11.57 28.75
CA LEU A 437 2.46 -12.06 27.39
C LEU A 437 1.81 -11.12 26.37
N GLN A 438 0.61 -10.62 26.67
CA GLN A 438 -0.08 -9.65 25.83
C GLN A 438 0.61 -8.28 25.80
N SER A 439 1.19 -7.82 26.91
CA SER A 439 1.90 -6.53 26.92
C SER A 439 3.11 -6.55 25.99
N ILE A 440 3.92 -7.61 26.06
CA ILE A 440 5.17 -7.71 25.28
C ILE A 440 4.94 -8.11 23.81
N SER A 441 3.93 -8.92 23.52
CA SER A 441 3.65 -9.40 22.16
C SER A 441 2.61 -8.56 21.43
N GLY A 442 1.74 -7.88 22.16
CA GLY A 442 0.55 -7.21 21.61
C GLY A 442 -0.58 -8.17 21.24
N LEU A 443 -0.40 -9.49 21.41
CA LEU A 443 -1.34 -10.55 21.04
C LEU A 443 -2.07 -11.11 22.28
N PRO A 444 -3.37 -11.41 22.18
CA PRO A 444 -4.06 -12.15 23.23
C PRO A 444 -3.53 -13.59 23.33
N LEU A 445 -3.70 -14.21 24.50
CA LEU A 445 -3.18 -15.55 24.77
C LEU A 445 -3.65 -16.60 23.74
N GLY A 446 -4.90 -16.54 23.29
CA GLY A 446 -5.41 -17.45 22.26
C GLY A 446 -4.62 -17.38 20.94
N SER A 447 -4.27 -16.17 20.48
CA SER A 447 -3.45 -15.99 19.28
C SER A 447 -2.02 -16.50 19.49
N LEU A 448 -1.46 -16.32 20.69
CA LEU A 448 -0.14 -16.86 21.04
C LEU A 448 -0.15 -18.39 21.08
N GLN A 449 -1.23 -19.01 21.54
CA GLN A 449 -1.40 -20.47 21.52
C GLN A 449 -1.46 -21.02 20.09
N VAL A 450 -2.10 -20.28 19.19
CA VAL A 450 -2.08 -20.60 17.75
C VAL A 450 -0.66 -20.49 17.20
N LEU A 451 0.05 -19.38 17.43
CA LEU A 451 1.45 -19.20 17.01
C LEU A 451 2.36 -20.31 17.54
N TYR A 452 2.13 -20.79 18.76
CA TYR A 452 2.94 -21.83 19.39
C TYR A 452 2.97 -23.14 18.59
N THR A 453 1.91 -23.42 17.84
CA THR A 453 1.82 -24.60 16.97
C THR A 453 2.37 -24.35 15.56
N MET A 454 2.53 -23.08 15.17
CA MET A 454 2.98 -22.69 13.84
C MET A 454 4.50 -22.74 13.68
N ARG A 455 4.94 -22.82 12.43
CA ARG A 455 6.35 -22.76 12.05
C ARG A 455 6.70 -21.37 11.53
N LYS A 456 7.99 -21.03 11.62
CA LYS A 456 8.51 -19.82 10.95
C LYS A 456 8.34 -19.94 9.44
N VAL A 457 8.18 -18.78 8.80
CA VAL A 457 8.13 -18.66 7.34
C VAL A 457 9.47 -19.10 6.77
N ASP A 458 9.44 -20.05 5.84
CA ASP A 458 10.57 -20.48 5.04
C ASP A 458 10.40 -19.99 3.59
N CYS A 459 11.06 -18.88 3.29
CA CYS A 459 11.06 -18.27 1.95
C CYS A 459 11.86 -19.08 0.89
N VAL A 460 12.34 -20.28 1.21
CA VAL A 460 13.13 -21.14 0.34
C VAL A 460 12.39 -22.44 0.02
N ALA A 461 11.83 -23.14 1.01
CA ALA A 461 11.22 -24.45 0.83
C ALA A 461 9.74 -24.44 0.37
N GLY A 462 9.00 -23.35 0.59
CA GLY A 462 7.70 -23.10 -0.06
C GLY A 462 6.56 -24.07 0.27
N GLN A 463 6.17 -24.25 1.54
CA GLN A 463 5.14 -25.25 1.93
C GLN A 463 3.80 -24.64 2.41
N SER A 464 3.81 -23.42 2.91
CA SER A 464 2.60 -22.68 3.32
C SER A 464 2.26 -21.54 2.35
N LEU A 465 1.05 -20.97 2.50
CA LEU A 465 0.63 -19.77 1.76
C LEU A 465 1.67 -18.65 1.86
N ILE A 466 2.15 -18.35 3.07
CA ILE A 466 3.11 -17.25 3.31
C ILE A 466 4.48 -17.58 2.70
N ASP A 467 4.91 -18.85 2.78
CA ASP A 467 6.17 -19.30 2.18
C ASP A 467 6.13 -19.15 0.65
N LEU A 468 5.03 -19.56 0.02
CA LEU A 468 4.85 -19.46 -1.43
C LEU A 468 4.78 -18.00 -1.88
N MET A 469 4.08 -17.14 -1.13
CA MET A 469 4.11 -15.70 -1.36
C MET A 469 5.54 -15.18 -1.32
N CYS A 470 6.31 -15.49 -0.27
CA CYS A 470 7.69 -15.05 -0.13
C CYS A 470 8.61 -15.62 -1.22
N THR A 471 8.42 -16.88 -1.59
CA THR A 471 9.26 -17.60 -2.55
C THR A 471 9.14 -17.03 -3.95
N HIS A 472 7.92 -16.64 -4.34
CA HIS A 472 7.60 -16.14 -5.69
C HIS A 472 7.47 -14.62 -5.80
N ASP A 473 7.75 -13.87 -4.73
CA ASP A 473 7.71 -12.40 -4.72
C ASP A 473 8.63 -11.85 -5.82
N PRO A 474 8.11 -11.08 -6.80
CA PRO A 474 8.92 -10.54 -7.90
C PRO A 474 9.97 -9.53 -7.41
N HIS A 475 9.84 -9.04 -6.18
CA HIS A 475 10.79 -8.16 -5.53
C HIS A 475 11.59 -8.88 -4.43
N LYS A 476 11.63 -10.22 -4.43
CA LYS A 476 12.48 -11.01 -3.53
C LYS A 476 13.94 -10.58 -3.69
N GLY A 477 14.57 -10.19 -2.57
CA GLY A 477 15.94 -9.68 -2.56
C GLY A 477 16.07 -8.17 -2.76
N VAL A 478 14.96 -7.46 -3.01
CA VAL A 478 14.87 -6.01 -2.78
C VAL A 478 14.45 -5.85 -1.32
N PRO A 479 15.32 -5.30 -0.44
CA PRO A 479 15.08 -5.21 1.00
C PRO A 479 13.77 -4.52 1.39
#